data_AF-A0A497S1C5-F1
#
_entry.id   AF-A0A497S1C5-F1
#
_cell.length_a   1.000
_cell.length_b   1.000
_cell.length_c   1.000
_cell.angle_alpha   90.00
_cell.angle_beta   90.00
_cell.angle_gamma   90.00
#
_symmetry.space_group_name_H-M   'P 1'
#
loop_
_entity.id
_entity.type
_entity.pdbx_description
1 polymer ?
#
loop_
_entity_poly.entity_id
_entity_poly.type
_entity_poly.pdbx_seq_one_letter_code
_entity_poly.pdbx_strand_id
1 'polypeptide(L)'
;MDRDLLELKRRLESEFEELDNMEMEEGKESIENIDREDTQTEIECSFALMENHRENAHKYFLSKREKGIFGRGEEIAEIGLRYAPIGKFEVVKSIRLKKGMIITREIQKDIRNYFYVSMSTKDIFFVRVDKMRKQLVNSDILCILERLPENARSLLLDFVEFRKFKFSQLRNPVDEEARIILMQMDLIELDKSVSGVVKDVLKEAIGDYWGIGDYDMKLKFYFPRFSDKTFDLAKFIEIRNSVDNSIERDPIEFDSEEISYSLGELFNGTAYFNEIIYMPYYFCRYVSGDETESERYELYFPVKFL
;
A
#
# COMPACT_ATOMS: atom_id res chain seq x y z
N MET A 1 39.31 -32.58 -22.71
CA MET A 1 38.02 -32.02 -22.27
C MET A 1 38.17 -30.89 -21.26
N ASP A 2 39.23 -30.83 -20.44
CA ASP A 2 39.36 -29.76 -19.42
C ASP A 2 40.02 -28.44 -19.89
N ARG A 3 40.65 -28.41 -21.07
CA ARG A 3 41.36 -27.20 -21.53
C ARG A 3 40.39 -26.15 -22.09
N ASP A 4 39.41 -26.60 -22.87
CA ASP A 4 38.40 -25.73 -23.49
C ASP A 4 37.47 -25.10 -22.43
N LEU A 5 37.22 -25.82 -21.33
CA LEU A 5 36.39 -25.33 -20.23
C LEU A 5 37.12 -24.28 -19.39
N LEU A 6 38.44 -24.40 -19.23
CA LEU A 6 39.27 -23.42 -18.55
C LEU A 6 39.42 -22.13 -19.38
N GLU A 7 39.48 -22.27 -20.71
CA GLU A 7 39.58 -21.14 -21.63
C GLU A 7 38.25 -20.38 -21.73
N LEU A 8 37.11 -21.10 -21.75
CA LEU A 8 35.78 -20.49 -21.66
C LEU A 8 35.57 -19.75 -20.33
N LYS A 9 36.07 -20.31 -19.22
CA LYS A 9 35.98 -19.68 -17.89
C LYS A 9 36.77 -18.36 -17.84
N ARG A 10 38.01 -18.33 -18.34
CA ARG A 10 38.82 -17.11 -18.39
C ARG A 10 38.22 -16.03 -19.27
N ARG A 11 37.59 -16.43 -20.38
CA ARG A 11 36.95 -15.49 -21.33
C ARG A 11 35.70 -14.85 -20.73
N LEU A 12 34.90 -15.63 -20.00
CA LEU A 12 33.76 -15.10 -19.25
C LEU A 12 34.22 -14.19 -18.10
N GLU A 13 35.28 -14.56 -17.37
CA GLU A 13 35.83 -13.73 -16.28
C GLU A 13 36.32 -12.37 -16.77
N SER A 14 36.94 -12.27 -17.96
CA SER A 14 37.36 -10.96 -18.50
C SER A 14 36.20 -10.12 -19.02
N GLU A 15 35.18 -10.72 -19.64
CA GLU A 15 33.96 -9.99 -20.09
C GLU A 15 33.18 -9.42 -18.89
N PHE A 16 33.22 -10.08 -17.72
CA PHE A 16 32.60 -9.55 -16.50
C PHE A 16 33.42 -8.40 -15.86
N GLU A 17 34.75 -8.43 -15.92
CA GLU A 17 35.58 -7.31 -15.44
C GLU A 17 35.43 -6.05 -16.31
N GLU A 18 35.21 -6.18 -17.62
CA GLU A 18 34.94 -5.04 -18.50
C GLU A 18 33.58 -4.38 -18.21
N LEU A 19 32.55 -5.18 -17.88
CA LEU A 19 31.23 -4.66 -17.52
C LEU A 19 31.21 -3.97 -16.13
N ASP A 20 31.93 -4.52 -15.14
CA ASP A 20 32.07 -3.88 -13.82
C ASP A 20 32.82 -2.53 -13.92
N ASN A 21 33.79 -2.40 -14.82
CA ASN A 21 34.49 -1.13 -15.05
C ASN A 21 33.62 -0.10 -15.78
N MET A 22 32.70 -0.52 -16.66
CA MET A 22 31.75 0.37 -17.32
C MET A 22 30.67 0.92 -16.35
N GLU A 23 30.16 0.10 -15.42
CA GLU A 23 29.16 0.57 -14.44
C GLU A 23 29.78 1.48 -13.35
N MET A 24 31.10 1.40 -13.11
CA MET A 24 31.79 2.28 -12.15
C MET A 24 32.14 3.68 -12.69
N GLU A 25 32.11 3.90 -14.01
CA GLU A 25 32.31 5.25 -14.58
C GLU A 25 31.01 6.09 -14.57
N GLU A 26 29.82 5.49 -14.59
CA GLU A 26 28.54 6.22 -14.47
C GLU A 26 28.16 6.59 -13.02
N GLY A 27 28.90 6.09 -12.01
CA GLY A 27 28.61 6.28 -10.59
C GLY A 27 29.42 7.38 -9.88
N LYS A 28 30.23 8.16 -10.60
CA LYS A 28 31.07 9.23 -10.02
C LYS A 28 30.66 10.62 -10.49
N GLU A 29 29.38 10.97 -10.33
CA GLU A 29 29.04 12.37 -10.15
C GLU A 29 29.05 12.70 -8.66
N SER A 30 30.02 13.55 -8.34
CA SER A 30 30.38 14.14 -7.06
C SER A 30 29.19 14.70 -6.27
N ILE A 31 29.07 14.25 -5.02
CA ILE A 31 28.33 14.95 -3.96
C ILE A 31 29.19 16.16 -3.57
N GLU A 32 28.98 17.29 -4.25
CA GLU A 32 29.37 18.60 -3.71
C GLU A 32 28.30 19.02 -2.70
N ASN A 33 28.71 19.10 -1.43
CA ASN A 33 27.96 19.75 -0.37
C ASN A 33 27.78 21.22 -0.73
N ILE A 34 26.57 21.57 -1.15
CA ILE A 34 26.15 22.96 -1.31
C ILE A 34 25.24 23.29 -0.13
N ASP A 35 25.77 24.02 0.84
CA ASP A 35 24.98 24.78 1.80
C ASP A 35 24.25 25.89 1.03
N ARG A 36 23.02 25.61 0.60
CA ARG A 36 22.07 26.58 0.05
C ARG A 36 21.11 26.97 1.16
N GLU A 37 21.37 28.12 1.80
CA GLU A 37 20.33 28.93 2.42
C GLU A 37 19.45 29.51 1.30
N ASP A 38 18.66 28.66 0.65
CA ASP A 38 17.62 29.09 -0.26
C ASP A 38 16.34 29.32 0.56
N THR A 39 15.86 30.56 0.54
CA THR A 39 14.49 30.90 0.95
C THR A 39 13.54 30.32 -0.10
N GLN A 40 13.41 28.98 -0.11
CA GLN A 40 12.44 28.29 -0.95
C GLN A 40 11.06 28.73 -0.48
N THR A 41 10.38 29.49 -1.34
CA THR A 41 8.94 29.65 -1.20
C THR A 41 8.36 28.25 -1.42
N GLU A 42 7.90 27.60 -0.36
CA GLU A 42 7.28 26.27 -0.45
C GLU A 42 6.13 26.35 -1.46
N ILE A 43 6.31 25.71 -2.62
CA ILE A 43 5.26 25.65 -3.64
C ILE A 43 4.28 24.58 -3.17
N GLU A 44 3.12 25.02 -2.68
CA GLU A 44 2.06 24.09 -2.29
C GLU A 44 1.52 23.36 -3.52
N CYS A 45 1.50 22.02 -3.45
CA CYS A 45 1.01 21.15 -4.51
C CYS A 45 -0.35 20.54 -4.16
N SER A 46 -1.17 20.26 -5.18
CA SER A 46 -2.39 19.47 -5.03
C SER A 46 -2.56 18.46 -6.15
N PHE A 47 -3.28 17.37 -5.88
CA PHE A 47 -3.75 16.49 -6.95
C PHE A 47 -4.87 17.17 -7.74
N ALA A 48 -4.87 16.97 -9.05
CA ALA A 48 -5.85 17.58 -9.94
C ALA A 48 -7.23 16.93 -9.79
N LEU A 49 -8.27 17.76 -9.74
CA LEU A 49 -9.65 17.35 -9.92
C LEU A 49 -9.90 16.88 -11.36
N MET A 50 -10.65 15.79 -11.53
CA MET A 50 -11.14 15.34 -12.83
C MET A 50 -12.18 16.31 -13.41
N GLU A 51 -12.38 16.26 -14.72
CA GLU A 51 -13.47 17.01 -15.36
C GLU A 51 -14.83 16.58 -14.82
N ASN A 52 -15.77 17.52 -14.70
CA ASN A 52 -17.11 17.30 -14.18
C ASN A 52 -17.15 16.69 -12.76
N HIS A 53 -16.09 16.87 -11.96
CA HIS A 53 -15.96 16.32 -10.60
C HIS A 53 -17.20 16.58 -9.73
N ARG A 54 -17.79 17.77 -9.81
CA ARG A 54 -18.99 18.14 -9.03
C ARG A 54 -20.20 17.30 -9.40
N GLU A 55 -20.49 17.15 -10.68
CA GLU A 55 -21.62 16.33 -11.15
C GLU A 55 -21.42 14.85 -10.81
N ASN A 56 -20.18 14.36 -10.97
CA ASN A 56 -19.82 12.99 -10.62
C ASN A 56 -19.96 12.72 -9.12
N ALA A 57 -19.55 13.66 -8.28
CA ALA A 57 -19.73 13.57 -6.83
C ALA A 57 -21.21 13.48 -6.45
N HIS A 58 -22.06 14.35 -7.00
CA HIS A 58 -23.50 14.28 -6.77
C HIS A 58 -24.09 12.93 -7.19
N LYS A 59 -23.75 12.43 -8.39
CA LYS A 59 -24.20 11.11 -8.88
C LYS A 59 -23.72 9.97 -7.97
N TYR A 60 -22.45 10.03 -7.55
CA TYR A 60 -21.85 9.05 -6.66
C TYR A 60 -22.63 8.98 -5.33
N PHE A 61 -22.83 10.11 -4.64
CA PHE A 61 -23.52 10.13 -3.35
C PHE A 61 -25.00 9.75 -3.47
N LEU A 62 -25.70 10.18 -4.52
CA LEU A 62 -27.08 9.73 -4.78
C LEU A 62 -27.18 8.21 -4.97
N SER A 63 -26.15 7.57 -5.55
CA SER A 63 -26.10 6.12 -5.72
C SER A 63 -25.79 5.36 -4.43
N LYS A 64 -25.13 6.01 -3.46
CA LYS A 64 -24.70 5.45 -2.18
C LYS A 64 -25.70 5.66 -1.05
N ARG A 65 -26.74 6.44 -1.30
CA ARG A 65 -27.84 6.70 -0.36
C ARG A 65 -28.65 5.44 -0.11
N GLU A 66 -28.84 5.07 1.15
CA GLU A 66 -29.70 3.94 1.52
C GLU A 66 -31.17 4.28 1.28
N LYS A 67 -31.84 3.48 0.47
CA LYS A 67 -33.26 3.63 0.16
C LYS A 67 -34.06 2.77 1.13
N GLY A 68 -34.64 3.40 2.16
CA GLY A 68 -35.58 2.74 3.06
C GLY A 68 -36.85 2.28 2.35
N ILE A 69 -37.55 1.33 2.95
CA ILE A 69 -38.89 0.91 2.50
C ILE A 69 -39.89 2.02 2.92
N PHE A 70 -40.79 2.42 2.02
CA PHE A 70 -41.80 3.47 2.27
C PHE A 70 -41.29 4.91 2.48
N GLY A 71 -40.17 5.29 1.85
CA GLY A 71 -39.76 6.71 1.80
C GLY A 71 -39.04 7.23 3.05
N ARG A 72 -38.77 6.37 4.03
CA ARG A 72 -37.87 6.63 5.18
C ARG A 72 -36.43 6.30 4.84
N GLY A 73 -35.93 6.86 3.73
CA GLY A 73 -34.53 6.67 3.32
C GLY A 73 -33.64 7.75 3.93
N GLU A 74 -32.34 7.54 3.82
CA GLU A 74 -31.37 8.61 4.08
C GLU A 74 -31.64 9.81 3.16
N GLU A 75 -31.42 11.01 3.68
CA GLU A 75 -31.38 12.24 2.90
C GLU A 75 -29.95 12.80 2.88
N ILE A 76 -29.57 13.45 1.77
CA ILE A 76 -28.29 14.15 1.67
C ILE A 76 -28.48 15.53 2.29
N ALA A 77 -27.89 15.74 3.46
CA ALA A 77 -27.92 17.03 4.14
C ALA A 77 -26.90 18.01 3.54
N GLU A 78 -25.71 17.50 3.19
CA GLU A 78 -24.60 18.34 2.74
C GLU A 78 -23.66 17.56 1.81
N ILE A 79 -23.15 18.24 0.78
CA ILE A 79 -21.99 17.82 0.00
C ILE A 79 -21.01 18.97 -0.03
N GLY A 80 -19.81 18.78 0.53
CA GLY A 80 -18.75 19.79 0.57
C GLY A 80 -17.47 19.29 -0.08
N LEU A 81 -16.66 20.22 -0.63
CA LEU A 81 -15.35 19.95 -1.19
C LEU A 81 -14.27 20.39 -0.19
N ARG A 82 -13.28 19.53 0.06
CA ARG A 82 -12.17 19.77 0.99
C ARG A 82 -10.85 19.25 0.43
N TYR A 83 -9.76 19.63 1.11
CA TYR A 83 -8.43 19.10 0.88
C TYR A 83 -7.94 18.28 2.08
N ALA A 84 -7.57 17.02 1.84
CA ALA A 84 -6.85 16.20 2.80
C ALA A 84 -5.33 16.43 2.62
N PRO A 85 -4.57 16.72 3.69
CA PRO A 85 -3.11 16.80 3.62
C PRO A 85 -2.50 15.40 3.46
N ILE A 86 -1.80 15.15 2.36
CA ILE A 86 -1.14 13.87 2.07
C ILE A 86 0.38 14.04 2.12
N GLY A 87 1.04 13.37 3.05
CA GLY A 87 2.50 13.32 3.09
C GLY A 87 3.03 12.37 2.03
N LYS A 88 4.03 12.83 1.27
CA LYS A 88 4.82 12.02 0.36
C LYS A 88 6.07 11.54 1.07
N PHE A 89 6.27 10.23 1.09
CA PHE A 89 7.37 9.57 1.78
C PHE A 89 8.17 8.72 0.80
N GLU A 90 9.50 8.78 0.89
CA GLU A 90 10.41 7.83 0.26
C GLU A 90 10.78 6.74 1.27
N VAL A 91 10.58 5.47 0.92
CA VAL A 91 11.07 4.35 1.72
C VAL A 91 12.19 3.64 0.97
N VAL A 92 13.32 3.46 1.65
CA VAL A 92 14.51 2.79 1.14
C VAL A 92 14.69 1.46 1.88
N LYS A 93 14.71 0.37 1.12
CA LYS A 93 14.90 -0.99 1.63
C LYS A 93 16.17 -1.61 1.06
N SER A 94 17.12 -1.96 1.93
CA SER A 94 18.32 -2.71 1.55
C SER A 94 18.02 -4.20 1.45
N ILE A 95 18.24 -4.79 0.29
CA ILE A 95 18.11 -6.23 0.06
C ILE A 95 19.46 -6.87 -0.23
N ARG A 96 19.67 -8.09 0.26
CA ARG A 96 20.85 -8.90 -0.06
C ARG A 96 20.51 -9.90 -1.16
N LEU A 97 21.18 -9.78 -2.29
CA LEU A 97 21.01 -10.66 -3.44
C LEU A 97 22.19 -11.61 -3.53
N LYS A 98 21.92 -12.91 -3.68
CA LYS A 98 22.95 -13.90 -4.04
C LYS A 98 22.98 -14.02 -5.56
N LYS A 99 24.08 -13.61 -6.20
CA LYS A 99 24.26 -13.68 -7.66
C LYS A 99 25.37 -14.68 -7.99
N GLY A 100 25.12 -15.57 -8.97
CA GLY A 100 26.08 -16.56 -9.50
C GLY A 100 25.71 -18.02 -9.19
N MET A 101 25.90 -18.92 -10.17
CA MET A 101 25.63 -20.37 -10.02
C MET A 101 26.79 -21.17 -9.39
N ILE A 102 28.03 -20.65 -9.43
CA ILE A 102 29.24 -21.37 -9.00
C ILE A 102 29.98 -20.63 -7.86
N ILE A 103 29.96 -19.29 -7.87
CA ILE A 103 30.45 -18.44 -6.78
C ILE A 103 29.32 -17.48 -6.45
N THR A 104 28.65 -17.68 -5.32
CA THR A 104 27.65 -16.74 -4.82
C THR A 104 28.36 -15.50 -4.28
N ARG A 105 28.32 -14.39 -5.03
CA ARG A 105 28.63 -13.06 -4.48
C ARG A 105 27.36 -12.51 -3.85
N GLU A 106 27.48 -12.01 -2.61
CA GLU A 106 26.40 -11.31 -1.92
C GLU A 106 26.49 -9.83 -2.29
N ILE A 107 25.47 -9.33 -2.99
CA ILE A 107 25.37 -7.94 -3.42
C ILE A 107 24.29 -7.29 -2.57
N GLN A 108 24.62 -6.17 -1.92
CA GLN A 108 23.63 -5.32 -1.27
C GLN A 108 23.07 -4.34 -2.32
N LYS A 109 21.75 -4.32 -2.49
CA LYS A 109 21.05 -3.40 -3.38
C LYS A 109 19.97 -2.67 -2.61
N ASP A 110 19.92 -1.36 -2.76
CA ASP A 110 18.83 -0.56 -2.21
C ASP A 110 17.71 -0.44 -3.24
N ILE A 111 16.48 -0.70 -2.78
CA ILE A 111 15.26 -0.49 -3.55
C ILE A 111 14.50 0.66 -2.89
N ARG A 112 14.02 1.59 -3.72
CA ARG A 112 13.29 2.78 -3.29
C ARG A 112 11.86 2.72 -3.79
N ASN A 113 10.91 3.19 -2.99
CA ASN A 113 9.55 3.44 -3.45
C ASN A 113 8.96 4.68 -2.75
N TYR A 114 7.94 5.27 -3.38
CA TYR A 114 7.27 6.46 -2.88
C TYR A 114 5.86 6.11 -2.42
N PHE A 115 5.48 6.62 -1.26
CA PHE A 115 4.21 6.38 -0.58
C PHE A 115 3.51 7.70 -0.30
N TYR A 116 2.18 7.67 -0.34
CA TYR A 116 1.33 8.83 -0.11
C TYR A 116 0.38 8.49 1.03
N VAL A 117 0.52 9.18 2.17
CA VAL A 117 -0.19 8.85 3.41
C VAL A 117 -0.97 10.06 3.90
N SER A 118 -2.23 9.88 4.27
CA SER A 118 -3.01 10.94 4.91
C SER A 118 -2.39 11.34 6.23
N MET A 119 -2.07 12.63 6.37
CA MET A 119 -1.58 13.22 7.61
C MET A 119 -2.69 13.44 8.65
N SER A 120 -3.95 13.20 8.27
CA SER A 120 -5.13 13.31 9.16
C SER A 120 -5.63 11.95 9.64
N THR A 121 -5.36 10.86 8.90
CA THR A 121 -5.93 9.51 9.19
C THR A 121 -4.91 8.37 9.21
N LYS A 122 -3.66 8.61 8.79
CA LYS A 122 -2.62 7.59 8.51
C LYS A 122 -2.97 6.56 7.44
N ASP A 123 -3.98 6.83 6.62
CA ASP A 123 -4.31 5.92 5.52
C ASP A 123 -3.26 6.00 4.40
N ILE A 124 -2.73 4.86 3.97
CA ILE A 124 -1.84 4.76 2.80
C ILE A 124 -2.68 4.69 1.54
N PHE A 125 -2.44 5.59 0.60
CA PHE A 125 -3.06 5.60 -0.71
C PHE A 125 -2.22 4.86 -1.76
N PHE A 126 -2.90 4.16 -2.66
CA PHE A 126 -2.31 3.53 -3.83
C PHE A 126 -3.33 3.38 -4.95
N VAL A 127 -2.85 3.18 -6.18
CA VAL A 127 -3.73 2.93 -7.34
C VAL A 127 -3.88 1.45 -7.60
N ARG A 128 -5.10 0.92 -7.51
CA ARG A 128 -5.42 -0.41 -8.01
C ARG A 128 -5.68 -0.35 -9.51
N VAL A 129 -4.95 -1.15 -10.27
CA VAL A 129 -5.13 -1.28 -11.72
C VAL A 129 -5.78 -2.63 -12.01
N ASP A 130 -7.03 -2.63 -12.50
CA ASP A 130 -7.74 -3.84 -12.93
C ASP A 130 -8.19 -3.70 -14.38
N LYS A 131 -7.66 -4.56 -15.27
CA LYS A 131 -7.88 -4.61 -16.72
C LYS A 131 -7.70 -3.26 -17.42
N MET A 132 -8.72 -2.39 -17.34
CA MET A 132 -8.82 -1.09 -18.00
C MET A 132 -9.22 0.04 -17.04
N ARG A 133 -9.28 -0.22 -15.73
CA ARG A 133 -9.73 0.74 -14.73
C ARG A 133 -8.62 0.99 -13.71
N LYS A 134 -8.31 2.27 -13.51
CA LYS A 134 -7.51 2.76 -12.39
C LYS A 134 -8.48 3.20 -11.30
N GLN A 135 -8.21 2.80 -10.06
CA GLN A 135 -8.99 3.21 -8.90
C GLN A 135 -8.04 3.63 -7.81
N LEU A 136 -8.28 4.79 -7.21
CA LEU A 136 -7.59 5.22 -5.99
C LEU A 136 -8.18 4.42 -4.83
N VAL A 137 -7.33 3.76 -4.07
CA VAL A 137 -7.67 2.95 -2.92
C VAL A 137 -6.82 3.44 -1.75
N ASN A 138 -7.38 3.41 -0.56
CA ASN A 138 -6.67 3.70 0.69
C ASN A 138 -6.71 2.46 1.61
N SER A 139 -5.75 2.38 2.53
CA SER A 139 -5.68 1.33 3.54
C SER A 139 -5.23 1.91 4.88
N ASP A 140 -5.96 1.56 5.92
CA ASP A 140 -5.72 1.91 7.33
C ASP A 140 -4.68 1.00 8.01
N ILE A 141 -3.85 0.30 7.22
CA ILE A 141 -2.91 -0.72 7.71
C ILE A 141 -1.94 -0.20 8.77
N LEU A 142 -1.54 1.08 8.70
CA LEU A 142 -0.66 1.70 9.70
C LEU A 142 -1.36 1.79 11.07
N CYS A 143 -2.62 2.25 11.09
CA CYS A 143 -3.44 2.26 12.29
C CYS A 143 -3.71 0.85 12.84
N ILE A 144 -3.88 -0.13 11.95
CA ILE A 144 -4.06 -1.53 12.34
C ILE A 144 -2.80 -2.06 13.04
N LEU A 145 -1.61 -1.83 12.47
CA LEU A 145 -0.34 -2.29 13.06
C LEU A 145 -0.11 -1.76 14.48
N GLU A 146 -0.45 -0.49 14.72
CA GLU A 146 -0.28 0.16 16.03
C GLU A 146 -1.17 -0.43 17.13
N ARG A 147 -2.32 -1.02 16.74
CA ARG A 147 -3.31 -1.60 17.67
C ARG A 147 -3.10 -3.09 17.91
N LEU A 148 -2.31 -3.75 17.08
CA LEU A 148 -2.10 -5.20 17.16
C LEU A 148 -1.12 -5.57 18.29
N PRO A 149 -1.37 -6.67 19.00
CA PRO A 149 -0.37 -7.30 19.86
C PRO A 149 0.90 -7.66 19.06
N GLU A 150 2.06 -7.63 19.71
CA GLU A 150 3.38 -7.77 19.04
C GLU A 150 3.50 -9.02 18.16
N ASN A 151 2.99 -10.18 18.63
CA ASN A 151 2.99 -11.42 17.86
C ASN A 151 2.10 -11.35 16.60
N ALA A 152 0.90 -10.77 16.72
CA ALA A 152 -0.02 -10.58 15.60
C ALA A 152 0.50 -9.53 14.59
N ARG A 153 1.11 -8.45 15.10
CA ARG A 153 1.79 -7.43 14.30
C ARG A 153 2.92 -8.04 13.47
N SER A 154 3.82 -8.79 14.13
CA SER A 154 4.93 -9.49 13.46
C SER A 154 4.43 -10.43 12.36
N LEU A 155 3.42 -11.26 12.66
CA LEU A 155 2.84 -12.17 11.66
C LEU A 155 2.16 -11.41 10.50
N LEU A 156 1.51 -10.27 10.76
CA LEU A 156 0.92 -9.45 9.71
C LEU A 156 1.98 -8.84 8.78
N LEU A 157 3.09 -8.35 9.33
CA LEU A 157 4.24 -7.85 8.55
C LEU A 157 4.80 -8.95 7.63
N ASP A 158 4.89 -10.18 8.14
CA ASP A 158 5.25 -11.36 7.35
C ASP A 158 4.25 -11.61 6.21
N PHE A 159 2.93 -11.48 6.45
CA PHE A 159 1.93 -11.57 5.39
C PHE A 159 2.02 -10.44 4.36
N VAL A 160 2.40 -9.22 4.77
CA VAL A 160 2.62 -8.10 3.84
C VAL A 160 3.81 -8.38 2.92
N GLU A 161 4.90 -8.92 3.46
CA GLU A 161 6.10 -9.25 2.69
C GLU A 161 5.89 -10.48 1.78
N PHE A 162 5.47 -11.60 2.37
CA PHE A 162 5.48 -12.92 1.71
C PHE A 162 4.13 -13.30 1.08
N ARG A 163 3.04 -12.60 1.40
CA ARG A 163 1.66 -12.76 0.89
C ARG A 163 0.91 -13.99 1.30
N LYS A 164 1.62 -15.11 1.46
CA LYS A 164 0.98 -16.41 1.54
C LYS A 164 1.86 -17.38 2.31
N PHE A 165 1.23 -18.10 3.23
CA PHE A 165 1.88 -19.12 4.06
C PHE A 165 1.07 -20.41 4.01
N LYS A 166 1.73 -21.55 4.14
CA LYS A 166 1.00 -22.79 4.40
C LYS A 166 0.47 -22.77 5.82
N PHE A 167 -0.77 -23.19 6.02
CA PHE A 167 -1.38 -23.27 7.35
C PHE A 167 -0.54 -24.10 8.32
N SER A 168 0.14 -25.15 7.83
CA SER A 168 1.02 -26.00 8.63
C SER A 168 2.25 -25.26 9.19
N GLN A 169 2.70 -24.19 8.54
CA GLN A 169 3.84 -23.37 9.01
C GLN A 169 3.46 -22.54 10.23
N LEU A 170 2.17 -22.22 10.39
CA LEU A 170 1.62 -21.34 11.42
C LEU A 170 0.98 -22.13 12.59
N ARG A 171 1.48 -23.35 12.87
CA ARG A 171 0.93 -24.24 13.91
C ARG A 171 1.70 -24.20 15.24
N ASN A 172 2.79 -23.44 15.33
CA ASN A 172 3.43 -23.26 16.63
C ASN A 172 2.51 -22.38 17.53
N PRO A 173 2.60 -22.50 18.87
CA PRO A 173 1.66 -21.81 19.76
C PRO A 173 1.65 -20.28 19.61
N VAL A 174 2.79 -19.68 19.31
CA VAL A 174 2.94 -18.22 19.15
C VAL A 174 2.21 -17.74 17.90
N ASP A 175 2.42 -18.44 16.78
CA ASP A 175 1.78 -18.14 15.50
C ASP A 175 0.29 -18.49 15.52
N GLU A 176 -0.13 -19.48 16.33
CA GLU A 176 -1.53 -19.86 16.44
C GLU A 176 -2.39 -18.75 17.07
N GLU A 177 -1.94 -18.16 18.18
CA GLU A 177 -2.63 -17.03 18.81
C GLU A 177 -2.67 -15.82 17.87
N ALA A 178 -1.52 -15.44 17.31
CA ALA A 178 -1.40 -14.36 16.33
C ALA A 178 -2.35 -14.56 15.13
N ARG A 179 -2.37 -15.77 14.56
CA ARG A 179 -3.25 -16.15 13.46
C ARG A 179 -4.73 -16.01 13.82
N ILE A 180 -5.14 -16.46 15.01
CA ILE A 180 -6.53 -16.35 15.47
C ILE A 180 -6.95 -14.88 15.54
N ILE A 181 -6.10 -14.02 16.12
CA ILE A 181 -6.34 -12.58 16.20
C ILE A 181 -6.51 -11.99 14.79
N LEU A 182 -5.57 -12.25 13.88
CA LEU A 182 -5.62 -11.73 12.51
C LEU A 182 -6.84 -12.23 11.73
N MET A 183 -7.30 -13.46 11.97
CA MET A 183 -8.54 -13.99 11.38
C MET A 183 -9.79 -13.32 11.96
N GLN A 184 -9.83 -13.10 13.28
CA GLN A 184 -10.95 -12.43 13.96
C GLN A 184 -11.09 -10.96 13.54
N MET A 185 -9.95 -10.31 13.27
CA MET A 185 -9.90 -8.95 12.73
C MET A 185 -10.10 -8.88 11.20
N ASP A 186 -10.38 -10.02 10.56
CA ASP A 186 -10.67 -10.11 9.13
C ASP A 186 -9.50 -9.69 8.21
N LEU A 187 -8.26 -9.78 8.70
CA LEU A 187 -7.06 -9.36 7.99
C LEU A 187 -6.47 -10.48 7.13
N ILE A 188 -6.63 -11.73 7.57
CA ILE A 188 -6.19 -12.92 6.86
C ILE A 188 -7.31 -13.94 6.70
N GLU A 189 -7.25 -14.74 5.65
CA GLU A 189 -8.21 -15.79 5.36
C GLU A 189 -7.55 -17.10 4.90
N LEU A 190 -8.29 -18.20 5.00
CA LEU A 190 -7.92 -19.47 4.39
C LEU A 190 -8.18 -19.40 2.88
N ASP A 191 -7.13 -19.60 2.10
CA ASP A 191 -7.21 -19.69 0.64
C ASP A 191 -7.67 -21.10 0.24
N LYS A 192 -8.98 -21.33 0.32
CA LYS A 192 -9.59 -22.58 -0.12
C LYS A 192 -9.74 -22.56 -1.64
N SER A 193 -8.89 -23.29 -2.35
CA SER A 193 -9.17 -23.59 -3.77
C SER A 193 -10.53 -24.30 -3.90
N VAL A 194 -11.24 -24.09 -5.01
CA VAL A 194 -12.53 -24.78 -5.29
C VAL A 194 -12.36 -26.30 -5.24
N SER A 195 -11.19 -26.81 -5.65
CA SER A 195 -10.81 -28.22 -5.50
C SER A 195 -10.61 -28.65 -4.03
N GLY A 196 -10.19 -27.73 -3.15
CA GLY A 196 -10.07 -27.96 -1.71
C GLY A 196 -11.43 -28.15 -1.06
N VAL A 197 -12.41 -27.28 -1.38
CA VAL A 197 -13.79 -27.39 -0.86
C VAL A 197 -14.42 -28.73 -1.26
N VAL A 198 -14.24 -29.16 -2.52
CA VAL A 198 -14.75 -30.46 -3.00
C VAL A 198 -14.06 -31.63 -2.30
N LYS A 199 -12.74 -31.55 -2.07
CA LYS A 199 -11.99 -32.58 -1.32
C LYS A 199 -12.41 -32.65 0.14
N ASP A 200 -12.73 -31.52 0.77
CA ASP A 200 -13.18 -31.46 2.16
C ASP A 200 -14.53 -32.16 2.32
N VAL A 201 -15.48 -31.90 1.42
CA VAL A 201 -16.78 -32.60 1.38
C VAL A 201 -16.60 -34.10 1.16
N LEU A 202 -15.66 -34.50 0.29
CA LEU A 202 -15.33 -35.92 0.05
C LEU A 202 -14.69 -36.59 1.26
N LYS A 203 -13.79 -35.89 1.98
CA LYS A 203 -13.14 -36.38 3.21
C LYS A 203 -14.13 -36.53 4.37
N GLU A 204 -15.05 -35.59 4.49
CA GLU A 204 -16.16 -35.63 5.46
C GLU A 204 -17.08 -36.83 5.19
N ALA A 205 -17.36 -37.12 3.91
CA ALA A 205 -18.18 -38.27 3.51
C ALA A 205 -17.53 -39.66 3.76
N ILE A 206 -16.19 -39.74 3.78
CA ILE A 206 -15.45 -41.01 4.03
C ILE A 206 -14.97 -41.17 5.48
N GLY A 207 -15.29 -40.23 6.38
CA GLY A 207 -14.96 -40.30 7.80
C GLY A 207 -13.48 -40.10 8.13
N ASP A 208 -12.68 -39.58 7.19
CA ASP A 208 -11.24 -39.42 7.35
C ASP A 208 -10.93 -38.00 7.91
N TYR A 209 -11.18 -37.83 9.21
CA TYR A 209 -11.03 -36.58 9.96
C TYR A 209 -9.58 -36.28 10.37
N TRP A 210 -8.59 -36.74 9.60
CA TRP A 210 -7.18 -36.45 9.85
C TRP A 210 -6.71 -35.28 8.98
N GLY A 211 -6.72 -34.10 9.60
CA GLY A 211 -5.93 -32.95 9.19
C GLY A 211 -6.70 -31.92 8.37
N ILE A 212 -6.87 -30.74 8.98
CA ILE A 212 -6.93 -29.45 8.26
C ILE A 212 -5.85 -29.53 7.18
N GLY A 213 -6.27 -29.61 5.92
CA GLY A 213 -5.43 -29.88 4.76
C GLY A 213 -4.28 -28.88 4.59
N ASP A 214 -3.48 -29.12 3.55
CA ASP A 214 -2.43 -28.22 3.04
C ASP A 214 -3.07 -26.96 2.43
N TYR A 215 -3.88 -26.25 3.22
CA TYR A 215 -4.44 -24.96 2.84
C TYR A 215 -3.37 -23.91 3.03
N ASP A 216 -3.45 -22.92 2.18
CA ASP A 216 -2.69 -21.72 2.37
C ASP A 216 -3.51 -20.67 3.10
N MET A 217 -2.83 -19.77 3.77
CA MET A 217 -3.36 -18.55 4.35
C MET A 217 -2.83 -17.36 3.56
N LYS A 218 -3.64 -16.31 3.42
CA LYS A 218 -3.26 -15.08 2.73
C LYS A 218 -3.95 -13.87 3.35
N LEU A 219 -3.50 -12.67 2.99
CA LEU A 219 -4.24 -11.43 3.28
C LEU A 219 -5.63 -11.48 2.62
N LYS A 220 -6.65 -11.08 3.36
CA LYS A 220 -8.04 -11.02 2.85
C LYS A 220 -8.24 -9.82 1.90
N PHE A 221 -7.49 -8.75 2.12
CA PHE A 221 -7.52 -7.55 1.30
C PHE A 221 -6.33 -7.50 0.34
N TYR A 222 -6.49 -6.74 -0.74
CA TYR A 222 -5.38 -6.46 -1.64
C TYR A 222 -4.50 -5.34 -1.07
N PHE A 223 -3.21 -5.62 -0.97
CA PHE A 223 -2.19 -4.63 -0.61
C PHE A 223 -1.01 -4.79 -1.56
N PRO A 224 -0.53 -3.75 -2.27
CA PRO A 224 0.56 -3.89 -3.24
C PRO A 224 1.90 -4.25 -2.57
N ARG A 225 2.82 -4.87 -3.33
CA ARG A 225 4.18 -5.19 -2.84
C ARG A 225 5.01 -3.94 -2.72
N PHE A 226 6.03 -3.98 -1.85
CA PHE A 226 6.93 -2.84 -1.66
C PHE A 226 7.50 -2.28 -2.96
N SER A 227 7.85 -3.13 -3.94
CA SER A 227 8.40 -2.71 -5.23
C SER A 227 7.32 -2.32 -6.27
N ASP A 228 6.05 -2.36 -5.90
CA ASP A 228 4.96 -2.03 -6.81
C ASP A 228 4.88 -0.52 -7.02
N LYS A 229 4.83 -0.11 -8.29
CA LYS A 229 4.76 1.31 -8.66
C LYS A 229 3.43 1.93 -8.26
N THR A 230 2.40 1.14 -7.97
CA THR A 230 1.05 1.60 -7.60
C THR A 230 1.00 2.51 -6.38
N PHE A 231 2.00 2.47 -5.50
CA PHE A 231 2.10 3.39 -4.37
C PHE A 231 2.49 4.81 -4.80
N ASP A 232 3.23 4.95 -5.91
CA ASP A 232 3.67 6.25 -6.39
C ASP A 232 2.55 6.95 -7.16
N LEU A 233 1.67 7.65 -6.45
CA LEU A 233 0.48 8.30 -7.01
C LEU A 233 0.81 9.30 -8.12
N ALA A 234 1.96 9.99 -8.07
CA ALA A 234 2.39 10.93 -9.10
C ALA A 234 2.58 10.27 -10.48
N LYS A 235 2.78 8.96 -10.55
CA LYS A 235 2.83 8.21 -11.82
C LYS A 235 1.47 7.97 -12.44
N PHE A 236 0.38 8.16 -11.69
CA PHE A 236 -0.97 7.80 -12.11
C PHE A 236 -1.96 8.95 -12.06
N ILE A 237 -1.71 9.98 -11.24
CA ILE A 237 -2.63 11.08 -10.98
C ILE A 237 -1.90 12.39 -11.26
N GLU A 238 -2.55 13.30 -11.98
CA GLU A 238 -2.00 14.62 -12.29
C GLU A 238 -1.82 15.44 -11.00
N ILE A 239 -0.65 16.07 -10.84
CA ILE A 239 -0.32 16.99 -9.75
C ILE A 239 -0.24 18.41 -10.31
N ARG A 240 -0.73 19.39 -9.55
CA ARG A 240 -0.70 20.81 -9.85
C ARG A 240 0.14 21.54 -8.80
N ASN A 241 0.90 22.53 -9.26
CA ASN A 241 1.73 23.40 -8.43
C ASN A 241 0.90 24.58 -7.89
N SER A 242 -0.28 24.29 -7.34
CA SER A 242 -1.19 25.28 -6.77
C SER A 242 -2.25 24.60 -5.90
N VAL A 243 -2.71 25.32 -4.87
CA VAL A 243 -3.86 24.96 -4.03
C VAL A 243 -4.90 26.08 -4.13
N ASP A 244 -6.17 25.73 -4.23
CA ASP A 244 -7.25 26.72 -4.15
C ASP A 244 -7.52 27.08 -2.67
N ASN A 245 -7.13 28.29 -2.27
CA ASN A 245 -7.29 28.79 -0.91
C ASN A 245 -8.74 29.02 -0.46
N SER A 246 -9.71 28.93 -1.38
CA SER A 246 -11.14 28.96 -1.03
C SER A 246 -11.68 27.62 -0.55
N ILE A 247 -10.94 26.53 -0.74
CA ILE A 247 -11.30 25.19 -0.29
C ILE A 247 -10.74 24.95 1.12
N GLU A 248 -11.58 24.49 2.03
CA GLU A 248 -11.19 24.14 3.40
C GLU A 248 -10.21 22.96 3.40
N ARG A 249 -9.20 23.04 4.27
CA ARG A 249 -8.16 22.02 4.44
C ARG A 249 -8.41 21.30 5.76
N ASP A 250 -8.34 19.98 5.74
CA ASP A 250 -8.39 19.19 6.97
C ASP A 250 -7.13 19.45 7.82
N PRO A 251 -7.25 19.35 9.15
CA PRO A 251 -6.12 19.48 10.05
C PRO A 251 -5.10 18.35 9.83
N ILE A 252 -3.83 18.67 10.07
CA ILE A 252 -2.76 17.67 10.20
C ILE A 252 -2.83 17.14 11.64
N GLU A 253 -3.19 15.87 11.79
CA GLU A 253 -3.36 15.21 13.09
C GLU A 253 -2.12 14.40 13.49
N PHE A 254 -1.32 13.97 12.52
CA PHE A 254 -0.14 13.14 12.72
C PHE A 254 1.09 13.81 12.13
N ASP A 255 2.21 13.76 12.85
CA ASP A 255 3.47 14.27 12.35
C ASP A 255 4.15 13.31 11.38
N SER A 256 5.10 13.83 10.60
CA SER A 256 5.80 13.07 9.58
C SER A 256 6.77 12.03 10.15
N GLU A 257 7.29 12.23 11.36
CA GLU A 257 8.24 11.31 11.97
C GLU A 257 7.55 10.03 12.42
N GLU A 258 6.36 10.16 13.02
CA GLU A 258 5.49 9.06 13.40
C GLU A 258 5.10 8.20 12.19
N ILE A 259 4.65 8.84 11.10
CA ILE A 259 4.29 8.12 9.87
C ILE A 259 5.53 7.45 9.26
N SER A 260 6.68 8.12 9.28
CA SER A 260 7.94 7.54 8.79
C SER A 260 8.33 6.28 9.56
N TYR A 261 8.18 6.30 10.89
CA TYR A 261 8.42 5.12 11.73
C TYR A 261 7.50 3.96 11.34
N SER A 262 6.19 4.20 11.25
CA SER A 262 5.21 3.16 10.91
C SER A 262 5.40 2.61 9.49
N LEU A 263 5.78 3.46 8.51
CA LEU A 263 6.14 3.00 7.16
C LEU A 263 7.44 2.19 7.14
N GLY A 264 8.45 2.63 7.90
CA GLY A 264 9.73 1.95 8.00
C GLY A 264 9.58 0.55 8.57
N GLU A 265 8.73 0.39 9.58
CA GLU A 265 8.38 -0.93 10.11
C GLU A 265 7.58 -1.76 9.11
N LEU A 266 6.51 -1.21 8.53
CA LEU A 266 5.63 -1.94 7.59
C LEU A 266 6.41 -2.57 6.43
N PHE A 267 7.44 -1.87 5.94
CA PHE A 267 8.22 -2.31 4.78
C PHE A 267 9.62 -2.82 5.10
N ASN A 268 10.00 -2.83 6.39
CA ASN A 268 11.36 -3.15 6.85
C ASN A 268 12.42 -2.31 6.09
N GLY A 269 12.27 -0.99 6.15
CA GLY A 269 13.12 -0.01 5.48
C GLY A 269 13.24 1.29 6.26
N THR A 270 13.99 2.24 5.73
CA THR A 270 14.08 3.59 6.27
C THR A 270 13.19 4.53 5.48
N ALA A 271 12.26 5.20 6.15
CA ALA A 271 11.34 6.15 5.53
C ALA A 271 11.81 7.59 5.76
N TYR A 272 11.65 8.41 4.73
CA TYR A 272 11.96 9.83 4.72
C TYR A 272 10.75 10.60 4.25
N PHE A 273 10.40 11.67 4.94
CA PHE A 273 9.36 12.59 4.51
C PHE A 273 9.92 13.57 3.48
N ASN A 274 9.16 13.82 2.41
CA ASN A 274 9.58 14.70 1.32
C ASN A 274 8.80 16.01 1.35
N GLU A 275 7.47 15.93 1.30
CA GLU A 275 6.58 17.10 1.14
C GLU A 275 5.12 16.73 1.46
N ILE A 276 4.28 17.75 1.68
CA ILE A 276 2.81 17.61 1.72
C ILE A 276 2.22 17.98 0.37
N ILE A 277 1.32 17.14 -0.12
CA ILE A 277 0.51 17.37 -1.32
C ILE A 277 -0.97 17.27 -0.91
N TYR A 278 -1.79 18.22 -1.32
CA TYR A 278 -3.21 18.23 -0.96
C TYR A 278 -4.06 17.37 -1.91
N MET A 279 -4.82 16.42 -1.35
CA MET A 279 -5.75 15.57 -2.09
C MET A 279 -7.16 16.16 -2.02
N PRO A 280 -7.75 16.59 -3.15
CA PRO A 280 -9.13 17.06 -3.14
C PRO A 280 -10.10 15.89 -2.97
N TYR A 281 -11.10 16.07 -2.13
CA TYR A 281 -12.17 15.09 -1.94
C TYR A 281 -13.49 15.77 -1.63
N TYR A 282 -14.58 15.12 -2.00
CA TYR A 282 -15.90 15.48 -1.52
C TYR A 282 -16.26 14.65 -0.31
N PHE A 283 -16.89 15.26 0.69
CA PHE A 283 -17.62 14.55 1.74
C PHE A 283 -19.12 14.74 1.53
N CYS A 284 -19.89 13.75 1.95
CA CYS A 284 -21.34 13.82 2.00
C CYS A 284 -21.83 13.43 3.39
N ARG A 285 -22.66 14.28 4.00
CA ARG A 285 -23.36 13.99 5.24
C ARG A 285 -24.77 13.53 4.93
N TYR A 286 -25.09 12.30 5.31
CA TYR A 286 -26.43 11.73 5.25
C TYR A 286 -27.09 11.83 6.61
N VAL A 287 -28.38 12.12 6.62
CA VAL A 287 -29.22 12.12 7.82
C VAL A 287 -30.41 11.17 7.61
N SER A 288 -30.69 10.33 8.60
CA SER A 288 -31.90 9.49 8.59
C SER A 288 -33.07 10.22 9.25
N GLY A 289 -34.26 10.12 8.65
CA GLY A 289 -35.50 10.70 9.18
C GLY A 289 -36.22 9.85 10.23
N ASP A 290 -35.60 8.78 10.73
CA ASP A 290 -36.16 7.95 11.81
C ASP A 290 -35.96 8.60 13.19
N GLU A 291 -36.70 8.14 14.22
CA GLU A 291 -36.73 8.71 15.59
C GLU A 291 -35.35 8.78 16.27
N THR A 292 -34.36 8.05 15.75
CA THR A 292 -32.95 8.22 16.06
C THR A 292 -32.27 8.90 14.88
N GLU A 293 -31.96 10.19 15.00
CA GLU A 293 -31.13 10.91 14.03
C GLU A 293 -29.76 10.25 13.96
N SER A 294 -29.57 9.34 13.01
CA SER A 294 -28.26 8.79 12.69
C SER A 294 -27.65 9.61 11.56
N GLU A 295 -26.38 9.99 11.76
CA GLU A 295 -25.57 10.62 10.73
C GLU A 295 -24.60 9.60 10.15
N ARG A 296 -24.44 9.63 8.83
CA ARG A 296 -23.42 8.87 8.12
C ARG A 296 -22.62 9.78 7.21
N TYR A 297 -21.32 9.54 7.13
CA TYR A 297 -20.41 10.29 6.29
C TYR A 297 -19.83 9.38 5.21
N GLU A 298 -19.71 9.88 4.00
CA GLU A 298 -19.07 9.17 2.87
C GLU A 298 -18.09 10.11 2.17
N LEU A 299 -16.96 9.58 1.73
CA LEU A 299 -15.94 10.32 0.98
C LEU A 299 -15.88 9.88 -0.48
N TYR A 300 -15.59 10.83 -1.37
CA TYR A 300 -15.35 10.58 -2.78
C TYR A 300 -14.14 11.37 -3.26
N PHE A 301 -13.19 10.70 -3.90
CA PHE A 301 -11.95 11.29 -4.40
C PHE A 301 -12.00 11.45 -5.93
N PRO A 302 -12.43 12.61 -6.46
CA PRO A 302 -12.58 12.84 -7.90
C PRO A 302 -11.25 13.24 -8.57
N VAL A 303 -10.23 12.39 -8.44
CA VAL A 303 -8.89 12.68 -8.97
C VAL A 303 -8.79 12.46 -10.47
N LYS A 304 -7.97 13.27 -11.15
CA LYS A 304 -7.67 13.13 -12.58
C LYS A 304 -6.53 12.14 -12.79
N PHE A 305 -6.85 10.96 -13.29
CA PHE A 305 -5.85 9.99 -13.74
C PHE A 305 -5.17 10.43 -15.05
N LEU A 306 -3.88 10.12 -15.17
CA LEU A 306 -3.07 10.24 -16.40
C LEU A 306 -3.44 9.17 -17.44
#